data_AF-A0A950PH17-F1
#
_entry.id   AF-A0A950PH17-F1
#
_cell.length_a   1.000
_cell.length_b   1.000
_cell.length_c   1.000
_cell.angle_alpha   90.00
_cell.angle_beta   90.00
_cell.angle_gamma   90.00
#
_symmetry.space_group_name_H-M   'P 1'
#
loop_
_entity.id
_entity.type
_entity.pdbx_description
1 polymer ?
#
loop_
_entity_poly.entity_id
_entity_poly.type
_entity_poly.pdbx_seq_one_letter_code
_entity_poly.pdbx_strand_id
1 'polypeptide(L)'
;MTTAQILDALPADEAIGEAPWLRAVRRLVKRRAAMIGLGIVVFFILLAAMAPLVSPYDPLATNWATVRKPPSAAHLFGTDEIGRDVLARIVWGSRASLLAGLVSVMLALAAGVPIGLV
;
A
#
# COMPACT_ATOMS: atom_id res chain seq x y z
N MET A 1 -19.99 -3.47 -53.99
CA MET A 1 -20.04 -3.37 -52.52
C MET A 1 -19.87 -1.91 -52.17
N THR A 2 -20.95 -1.27 -51.71
CA THR A 2 -20.99 0.16 -51.41
C THR A 2 -20.34 0.40 -50.04
N THR A 3 -19.68 1.54 -49.83
CA THR A 3 -19.00 1.90 -48.57
C THR A 3 -19.90 1.77 -47.32
N ALA A 4 -21.22 1.91 -47.49
CA ALA A 4 -22.22 1.69 -46.45
C ALA A 4 -22.33 0.21 -45.99
N GLN A 5 -22.12 -0.77 -46.88
CA GLN A 5 -22.19 -2.19 -46.53
C GLN A 5 -20.97 -2.67 -45.72
N ILE A 6 -19.85 -1.95 -45.81
CA ILE A 6 -18.63 -2.26 -45.04
C ILE A 6 -18.80 -1.84 -43.57
N LEU A 7 -19.49 -0.72 -43.32
CA LEU A 7 -19.75 -0.22 -41.96
C LEU A 7 -20.82 -1.04 -41.23
N ASP A 8 -21.86 -1.51 -41.92
CA ASP A 8 -22.88 -2.41 -41.34
C ASP A 8 -22.37 -3.83 -41.07
N ALA A 9 -21.24 -4.22 -41.69
CA ALA A 9 -20.60 -5.52 -41.51
C ALA A 9 -19.58 -5.54 -40.38
N LEU A 10 -19.24 -4.38 -39.78
CA LEU A 10 -18.36 -4.35 -38.62
C LEU A 10 -19.18 -4.76 -37.38
N PRO A 11 -18.82 -5.87 -36.71
CA PRO A 11 -19.49 -6.27 -35.50
C PRO A 11 -19.35 -5.14 -34.46
N ALA A 12 -20.45 -4.83 -33.77
CA ALA A 12 -20.51 -3.74 -32.79
C ALA A 12 -19.50 -3.90 -31.63
N ASP A 13 -18.80 -5.03 -31.54
CA ASP A 13 -17.75 -5.31 -30.55
C ASP A 13 -16.34 -4.83 -30.95
N GLU A 14 -16.12 -4.45 -32.21
CA GLU A 14 -14.87 -3.82 -32.66
C GLU A 14 -14.75 -2.35 -32.22
N ALA A 15 -15.83 -1.76 -31.72
CA ALA A 15 -15.84 -0.44 -31.11
C ALA A 15 -15.30 -0.50 -29.67
N ILE A 16 -13.97 -0.40 -29.53
CA ILE A 16 -13.23 -0.19 -28.28
C ILE A 16 -13.24 -1.41 -27.33
N GLY A 17 -12.39 -2.40 -27.61
CA GLY A 17 -12.11 -3.48 -26.65
C GLY A 17 -11.71 -2.92 -25.27
N GLU A 18 -12.28 -3.46 -24.17
CA GLU A 18 -12.01 -3.00 -22.81
C GLU A 18 -10.50 -2.78 -22.58
N ALA A 19 -10.11 -1.60 -22.12
CA ALA A 19 -8.70 -1.31 -21.94
C ALA A 19 -8.06 -2.30 -20.93
N PRO A 20 -6.81 -2.73 -21.14
CA PRO A 20 -6.19 -3.82 -20.37
C PRO A 20 -6.26 -3.64 -18.83
N TRP A 21 -6.20 -2.40 -18.36
CA TRP A 21 -6.28 -2.06 -16.94
C TRP A 21 -7.68 -2.25 -16.35
N LEU A 22 -8.76 -1.99 -17.10
CA LEU A 22 -10.14 -2.24 -16.65
C LEU A 22 -10.36 -3.74 -16.41
N ARG A 23 -9.83 -4.59 -17.31
CA ARG A 23 -9.86 -6.05 -17.15
C ARG A 23 -9.10 -6.50 -15.91
N ALA A 24 -7.92 -5.92 -15.66
CA ALA A 24 -7.12 -6.23 -14.49
C ALA A 24 -7.83 -5.84 -13.17
N VAL A 25 -8.40 -4.63 -13.09
CA VAL A 25 -9.16 -4.16 -11.92
C VAL A 25 -10.38 -5.04 -11.67
N ARG A 26 -11.15 -5.35 -12.72
CA ARG A 26 -12.33 -6.23 -12.60
C ARG A 26 -11.97 -7.62 -12.09
N ARG A 27 -10.82 -8.16 -12.50
CA ARG A 27 -10.30 -9.45 -12.01
C ARG A 27 -9.82 -9.36 -10.56
N LEU A 28 -9.22 -8.25 -10.16
CA LEU A 28 -8.77 -7.99 -8.78
C LEU A 28 -9.96 -7.95 -7.82
N VAL A 29 -10.99 -7.15 -8.14
CA VAL A 29 -12.18 -6.96 -7.30
C VAL A 29 -12.98 -8.25 -7.11
N LYS A 30 -13.00 -9.12 -8.13
CA LYS A 30 -13.65 -10.44 -8.03
C LYS A 30 -12.95 -11.42 -7.10
N ARG A 31 -11.67 -11.20 -6.74
CA ARG A 31 -10.88 -12.11 -5.90
C ARG A 31 -10.89 -11.67 -4.44
N ARG A 32 -11.62 -12.40 -3.59
CA ARG A 32 -11.71 -12.12 -2.13
C ARG A 32 -10.34 -11.98 -1.46
N ALA A 33 -9.41 -12.91 -1.72
CA ALA A 33 -8.06 -12.85 -1.16
C ALA A 33 -7.30 -11.59 -1.58
N ALA A 34 -7.45 -11.16 -2.85
CA ALA A 34 -6.82 -9.94 -3.34
C ALA A 34 -7.41 -8.69 -2.69
N MET A 35 -8.74 -8.67 -2.46
CA MET A 35 -9.40 -7.57 -1.75
C MET A 35 -9.03 -7.48 -0.28
N ILE A 36 -8.82 -8.63 0.39
CA ILE A 36 -8.29 -8.65 1.77
C ILE A 36 -6.88 -8.06 1.80
N GLY A 37 -6.00 -8.50 0.89
CA GLY A 37 -4.66 -7.94 0.77
C GLY A 37 -4.66 -6.43 0.50
N LEU A 38 -5.51 -5.98 -0.42
CA LEU A 38 -5.71 -4.56 -0.72
C LEU A 38 -6.19 -3.79 0.52
N GLY A 39 -7.14 -4.34 1.28
CA GLY A 39 -7.63 -3.74 2.51
C GLY A 39 -6.52 -3.57 3.55
N ILE A 40 -5.65 -4.57 3.73
CA ILE A 40 -4.50 -4.48 4.63
C ILE A 40 -3.52 -3.39 4.19
N VAL A 41 -3.20 -3.34 2.90
CA VAL A 41 -2.29 -2.31 2.35
C VAL A 41 -2.87 -0.91 2.54
N VAL A 42 -4.15 -0.71 2.19
CA VAL A 42 -4.83 0.57 2.38
C VAL A 42 -4.87 0.98 3.85
N PHE A 43 -5.16 0.04 4.76
CA PHE A 43 -5.13 0.30 6.20
C PHE A 43 -3.76 0.82 6.65
N PHE A 44 -2.66 0.17 6.26
CA PHE A 44 -1.32 0.63 6.63
C PHE A 44 -0.93 1.96 5.98
N ILE A 45 -1.35 2.22 4.74
CA ILE A 45 -1.14 3.52 4.08
C ILE A 45 -1.85 4.63 4.86
N LEU A 46 -3.10 4.41 5.27
CA LEU A 46 -3.85 5.37 6.08
C LEU A 46 -3.22 5.57 7.45
N LEU A 47 -2.82 4.48 8.12
CA LEU A 47 -2.14 4.53 9.42
C LEU A 47 -0.83 5.33 9.33
N ALA A 48 -0.04 5.10 8.27
CA ALA A 48 1.19 5.81 8.00
C ALA A 48 0.92 7.29 7.69
N ALA A 49 -0.05 7.61 6.84
CA ALA A 49 -0.40 8.99 6.50
C ALA A 49 -0.86 9.76 7.74
N MET A 50 -1.70 9.14 8.57
CA MET A 50 -2.25 9.71 9.79
C MET A 50 -1.34 9.57 11.02
N ALA A 51 -0.12 9.06 10.88
CA ALA A 51 0.83 8.90 11.98
C ALA A 51 0.98 10.12 12.91
N PRO A 52 1.15 11.37 12.43
CA PRO A 52 1.27 12.55 13.29
C PRO A 52 -0.02 12.88 14.06
N LEU A 53 -1.18 12.42 13.59
CA LEU A 53 -2.46 12.55 14.29
C LEU A 53 -2.65 11.44 15.33
N VAL A 54 -2.28 10.20 14.99
CA VAL A 54 -2.48 9.01 15.84
C VAL A 54 -1.46 8.96 16.97
N SER A 55 -0.22 9.36 16.71
CA SER A 55 0.85 9.44 17.69
C SER A 55 1.67 10.71 17.45
N PRO A 56 1.29 11.83 18.10
CA PRO A 56 2.01 13.11 18.00
C PRO A 56 3.36 13.09 18.72
N TYR A 57 3.68 12.00 19.42
CA TYR A 57 4.95 11.82 20.11
C TYR A 57 6.08 11.52 19.11
N ASP A 58 7.28 12.03 19.40
CA ASP A 58 8.48 11.71 18.64
C ASP A 58 8.84 10.22 18.85
N PRO A 59 8.83 9.38 17.80
CA PRO A 59 9.12 7.95 17.90
C PRO A 59 10.57 7.64 18.27
N LEU A 60 11.48 8.62 18.16
CA LEU A 60 12.89 8.47 18.48
C LEU A 60 13.28 9.10 19.83
N ALA A 61 12.37 9.86 20.45
CA ALA A 61 12.62 10.51 21.72
C ALA A 61 12.86 9.49 22.83
N THR A 62 14.09 9.47 23.32
CA THR A 62 14.54 8.60 24.40
C THR A 62 14.16 9.20 25.75
N ASN A 63 13.59 8.39 26.65
CA ASN A 63 13.29 8.81 28.02
C ASN A 63 13.68 7.72 29.03
N TRP A 64 14.83 7.92 29.68
CA TRP A 64 15.36 6.95 30.64
C TRP A 64 14.48 6.76 31.88
N ALA A 65 13.61 7.71 32.22
CA ALA A 65 12.68 7.60 33.35
C ALA A 65 11.46 6.70 33.04
N THR A 66 11.27 6.33 31.78
CA THR A 66 10.16 5.49 31.33
C THR A 66 10.64 4.15 30.77
N VAL A 67 11.85 3.70 31.07
CA VAL A 67 12.39 2.42 30.57
C VAL A 67 11.52 1.23 31.00
N ARG A 68 11.15 0.37 30.05
CA ARG A 68 10.44 -0.91 30.28
C ARG A 68 9.17 -0.79 31.14
N LYS A 69 8.46 0.33 31.04
CA LYS A 69 7.14 0.48 31.65
C LYS A 69 6.09 -0.39 30.93
N PRO A 70 5.17 -1.01 31.68
CA PRO A 70 4.06 -1.77 31.11
C PRO A 70 3.06 -0.85 30.37
N PRO A 71 2.13 -1.44 29.59
CA PRO A 71 1.02 -0.71 28.98
C PRO A 71 0.26 0.18 29.98
N SER A 72 0.03 1.42 29.61
CA SER A 72 -0.67 2.42 30.43
C SER A 72 -1.40 3.44 29.53
N ALA A 73 -2.25 4.28 30.11
CA ALA A 73 -2.94 5.34 29.35
C ALA A 73 -1.97 6.33 28.68
N ALA A 74 -0.79 6.54 29.27
CA ALA A 74 0.27 7.38 28.70
C ALA A 74 1.08 6.65 27.61
N HIS A 75 1.24 5.34 27.74
CA HIS A 75 1.96 4.49 26.79
C HIS A 75 1.12 3.25 26.50
N LEU A 76 0.24 3.35 25.49
CA LEU A 76 -0.78 2.33 25.19
C LEU A 76 -0.19 0.92 25.06
N PHE A 77 1.00 0.79 24.48
CA PHE A 77 1.72 -0.48 24.32
C PHE A 77 2.97 -0.57 25.21
N GLY A 78 3.11 0.33 26.17
CA GLY A 78 4.29 0.46 27.02
C GLY A 78 5.47 1.05 26.27
N THR A 79 6.65 0.85 26.86
CA THR A 79 7.90 1.47 26.40
C THR A 79 9.01 0.45 26.23
N ASP A 80 9.97 0.73 25.36
CA ASP A 80 11.10 -0.15 25.09
C ASP A 80 12.26 -0.02 26.11
N GLU A 81 13.40 -0.63 25.78
CA GLU A 81 14.62 -0.71 26.62
C GLU A 81 15.29 0.63 26.89
N ILE A 82 14.94 1.66 26.13
CA ILE A 82 15.43 3.03 26.26
C ILE A 82 14.27 4.02 26.50
N GLY A 83 13.10 3.49 26.85
CA GLY A 83 11.93 4.24 27.28
C GLY A 83 11.16 4.95 26.18
N ARG A 84 11.33 4.57 24.91
CA ARG A 84 10.52 5.09 23.79
C ARG A 84 9.15 4.42 23.77
N ASP A 85 8.15 5.16 23.32
CA ASP A 85 6.79 4.65 23.17
C ASP A 85 6.68 3.63 22.02
N VAL A 86 6.24 2.41 22.34
CA VAL A 86 6.15 1.30 21.38
C VAL A 86 5.07 1.55 20.32
N LEU A 87 3.93 2.14 20.68
CA LEU A 87 2.86 2.46 19.74
C LEU A 87 3.35 3.49 18.72
N ALA A 88 4.00 4.55 19.21
CA ALA A 88 4.60 5.58 18.34
C ALA A 88 5.57 4.94 17.33
N ARG A 89 6.44 4.04 17.78
CA ARG A 89 7.38 3.33 16.91
C ARG A 89 6.71 2.45 15.87
N ILE A 90 5.60 1.77 16.20
CA ILE A 90 4.86 0.95 15.23
C ILE A 90 4.20 1.84 14.17
N VAL A 91 3.51 2.90 14.62
CA VAL A 91 2.78 3.82 13.72
C VAL A 91 3.74 4.56 12.79
N TRP A 92 4.81 5.14 13.32
CA TRP A 92 5.83 5.81 12.50
C TRP A 92 6.66 4.82 11.68
N GLY A 93 6.93 3.62 12.21
CA GLY A 93 7.62 2.54 11.51
C GLY A 93 6.87 2.08 10.26
N SER A 94 5.54 2.13 10.25
CA SER A 94 4.74 1.78 9.07
C SER A 94 5.09 2.62 7.83
N ARG A 95 5.46 3.90 7.98
CA ARG A 95 5.95 4.76 6.89
C ARG A 95 7.22 4.20 6.27
N ALA A 96 8.20 3.86 7.12
CA ALA A 96 9.48 3.33 6.68
C ALA A 96 9.30 1.98 5.96
N SER A 97 8.46 1.09 6.49
CA SER A 97 8.16 -0.20 5.87
C SER A 97 7.49 -0.05 4.51
N LEU A 98 6.51 0.86 4.37
CA LEU A 98 5.85 1.13 3.09
C LEU A 98 6.82 1.69 2.05
N LEU A 99 7.68 2.64 2.44
CA LEU A 99 8.71 3.20 1.55
C LEU A 99 9.71 2.13 1.11
N ALA A 100 10.20 1.30 2.04
CA ALA A 100 11.12 0.21 1.72
C ALA A 100 10.50 -0.79 0.74
N GLY A 101 9.24 -1.18 0.97
CA GLY A 101 8.50 -2.05 0.05
C GLY A 101 8.30 -1.45 -1.33
N LEU A 102 7.90 -0.17 -1.39
CA LEU A 102 7.71 0.55 -2.65
C LEU A 102 9.01 0.64 -3.45
N VAL A 103 10.11 1.05 -2.81
CA VAL A 103 11.42 1.14 -3.46
C VAL A 103 11.88 -0.22 -3.96
N SER A 104 11.71 -1.28 -3.16
CA SER A 104 12.04 -2.65 -3.56
C SER A 104 11.30 -3.09 -4.84
N VAL A 105 9.98 -2.87 -4.90
CA VAL A 105 9.17 -3.21 -6.08
C VAL A 105 9.60 -2.37 -7.29
N MET A 106 9.85 -1.08 -7.11
CA MET A 106 10.30 -0.21 -8.20
C MET A 106 11.64 -0.66 -8.78
N LEU A 107 12.59 -1.06 -7.93
CA LEU A 107 13.87 -1.61 -8.38
C LEU A 107 13.68 -2.95 -9.12
N ALA A 108 12.84 -3.83 -8.59
CA ALA A 108 12.53 -5.11 -9.22
C ALA A 108 11.88 -4.92 -10.61
N LEU A 109 10.97 -3.95 -10.76
CA LEU A 109 10.36 -3.63 -12.05
C LEU A 109 11.38 -2.98 -13.01
N ALA A 110 12.18 -2.04 -12.51
CA ALA A 110 13.18 -1.34 -13.31
C ALA A 110 14.24 -2.28 -13.89
N ALA A 111 14.67 -3.30 -13.13
CA ALA A 111 15.61 -4.30 -13.61
C ALA A 111 14.93 -5.47 -14.34
N GLY A 112 13.82 -5.97 -13.79
CA GLY A 112 13.16 -7.18 -14.26
C GLY A 112 12.42 -7.01 -15.59
N VAL A 113 11.80 -5.85 -15.83
CA VAL A 113 11.05 -5.61 -17.08
C VAL A 113 11.98 -5.56 -18.31
N PRO A 114 13.11 -4.81 -18.31
CA PRO A 114 14.03 -4.82 -19.43
C PRO A 114 14.64 -6.20 -19.69
N ILE A 115 15.07 -6.90 -18.64
CA ILE A 115 15.64 -8.25 -18.77
C ILE A 115 14.60 -9.22 -19.34
N GLY A 116 13.35 -9.15 -18.91
CA GLY A 116 12.29 -10.03 -19.39
C GLY A 116 11.77 -9.71 -20.80
N LEU A 117 12.15 -8.58 -21.38
CA LEU A 117 11.74 -8.17 -22.72
C LEU A 117 12.70 -8.66 -23.82
N VAL A 118 13.96 -8.94 -23.46
CA VAL A 118 15.01 -9.47 -24.36
C VAL A 118 14.93 -10.99 -24.38
#